data_AF-A0A2N2XU60-F1
#
_entry.id   AF-A0A2N2XU60-F1
#
_cell.length_a   1.000
_cell.length_b   1.000
_cell.length_c   1.000
_cell.angle_alpha   90.00
_cell.angle_beta   90.00
_cell.angle_gamma   90.00
#
_symmetry.space_group_name_H-M   'P 1'
#
loop_
_entity.id
_entity.type
_entity.pdbx_description
1 polymer ?
#
loop_
_entity_poly.entity_id
_entity_poly.type
_entity_poly.pdbx_seq_one_letter_code
_entity_poly.pdbx_strand_id
1 'polypeptide(L)'
;LRNLSGKIDSHKDDVKKIKRLGTLGIRKLSPSDAFERGLYFYQANDFIGEMVYALAKISVACEDHIANNFNPLSDEQKEELCETKNAIRDFLSECILILQNEDFEARRELYINNKWLLTDFHEMKRRQLKRVQNQNASTKVSMVYLTVIQETHTLVSYTTNLLKVNRKLLQNS
;
A
#
# COMPACT_ATOMS: atom_id res chain seq x y z
N LEU A 1 12.44 -3.95 -13.53
CA LEU A 1 11.95 -2.65 -13.01
C LEU A 1 11.25 -1.83 -14.09
N ARG A 2 11.82 -1.62 -15.29
CA ARG A 2 11.11 -0.98 -16.43
C ARG A 2 9.67 -1.48 -16.70
N ASN A 3 9.48 -2.81 -16.76
CA ASN A 3 8.13 -3.38 -16.95
C ASN A 3 7.18 -3.11 -15.76
N LEU A 4 7.72 -2.97 -14.54
CA LEU A 4 6.94 -2.62 -13.36
C LEU A 4 6.53 -1.15 -13.40
N SER A 5 7.46 -0.25 -13.75
CA SER A 5 7.19 1.18 -13.92
C SER A 5 6.11 1.44 -14.97
N GLY A 6 6.16 0.75 -16.11
CA GLY A 6 5.09 0.82 -17.12
C GLY A 6 3.72 0.33 -16.62
N LYS A 7 3.67 -0.73 -15.81
CA LYS A 7 2.42 -1.19 -15.17
C LYS A 7 1.89 -0.18 -14.16
N ILE A 8 2.76 0.40 -13.35
CA ILE A 8 2.40 1.42 -12.36
C ILE A 8 1.79 2.65 -13.06
N ASP A 9 2.37 3.09 -14.17
CA ASP A 9 1.83 4.22 -14.93
C ASP A 9 0.46 3.89 -15.55
N SER A 10 0.30 2.69 -16.10
CA SER A 10 -1.02 2.20 -16.54
C SER A 10 -2.04 2.24 -15.40
N HIS A 11 -1.68 1.77 -14.20
CA HIS A 11 -2.59 1.77 -13.06
C HIS A 11 -2.91 3.17 -12.54
N LYS A 12 -1.98 4.14 -12.63
CA LYS A 12 -2.29 5.55 -12.32
C LYS A 12 -3.37 6.08 -13.25
N ASP A 13 -3.31 5.72 -14.53
CA ASP A 13 -4.31 6.15 -15.51
C ASP A 13 -5.65 5.42 -15.33
N ASP A 14 -5.62 4.14 -14.96
CA ASP A 14 -6.83 3.39 -14.57
C ASP A 14 -7.55 4.06 -13.39
N VAL A 15 -6.82 4.44 -12.33
CA VAL A 15 -7.41 5.14 -11.17
C VAL A 15 -8.07 6.46 -11.59
N LYS A 16 -7.44 7.25 -12.45
CA LYS A 16 -8.05 8.49 -12.97
C LYS A 16 -9.31 8.19 -13.79
N LYS A 17 -9.27 7.15 -14.63
CA LYS A 17 -10.39 6.74 -15.47
C LYS A 17 -11.58 6.27 -14.63
N ILE A 18 -11.33 5.41 -13.63
CA ILE A 18 -12.34 4.90 -12.70
C ILE A 18 -12.97 6.06 -11.93
N LYS A 19 -12.18 6.99 -11.39
CA LYS A 19 -12.69 8.19 -10.71
C LYS A 19 -13.67 8.98 -11.57
N ARG A 20 -13.32 9.22 -12.84
CA ARG A 20 -14.16 9.94 -13.80
C ARG A 20 -15.46 9.19 -14.09
N LEU A 21 -15.37 7.90 -14.42
CA LEU A 21 -16.54 7.07 -14.74
C LEU A 21 -17.49 6.93 -13.54
N GLY A 22 -16.96 6.70 -12.34
CA GLY A 22 -17.77 6.59 -11.13
C GLY A 22 -18.45 7.90 -10.77
N THR A 23 -17.78 9.05 -10.94
CA THR A 23 -18.40 10.37 -10.76
C THR A 23 -19.58 10.60 -11.71
N LEU A 24 -19.47 10.14 -12.96
CA LEU A 24 -20.58 10.16 -13.92
C LEU A 24 -21.71 9.20 -13.52
N GLY A 25 -21.38 8.04 -12.96
CA GLY A 25 -22.35 7.08 -12.43
C GLY A 25 -23.14 7.63 -11.24
N ILE A 26 -22.46 8.29 -10.30
CA ILE A 26 -23.06 8.91 -9.10
C ILE A 26 -24.14 9.94 -9.48
N ARG A 27 -23.95 10.70 -10.58
CA ARG A 27 -24.95 11.66 -11.09
C ARG A 27 -26.27 11.01 -11.53
N LYS A 28 -26.30 9.70 -11.75
CA LYS A 28 -27.50 8.95 -12.14
C LYS A 28 -28.24 8.33 -10.96
N LEU A 29 -27.70 8.43 -9.75
CA LEU A 29 -28.32 7.89 -8.53
C LEU A 29 -29.37 8.85 -7.97
N SER A 30 -30.24 8.33 -7.10
CA SER A 30 -31.13 9.17 -6.29
C SER A 30 -30.29 10.16 -5.46
N PRO A 31 -30.80 11.37 -5.11
CA PRO A 31 -30.01 12.34 -4.36
C PRO A 31 -29.45 11.83 -3.02
N SER A 32 -30.21 10.99 -2.31
CA SER A 32 -29.78 10.37 -1.05
C SER A 32 -28.69 9.33 -1.26
N ASP A 33 -28.82 8.47 -2.28
CA ASP A 33 -27.80 7.46 -2.61
C ASP A 33 -26.53 8.09 -3.19
N ALA A 34 -26.70 9.14 -3.99
CA ALA A 34 -25.60 9.84 -4.65
C ALA A 34 -24.63 10.46 -3.63
N PHE A 35 -25.14 10.95 -2.51
CA PHE A 35 -24.32 11.58 -1.47
C PHE A 35 -23.47 10.54 -0.72
N GLU A 36 -24.09 9.55 -0.09
CA GLU A 36 -23.42 8.51 0.71
C GLU A 36 -22.50 7.64 -0.15
N ARG A 37 -23.03 7.06 -1.24
CA ARG A 37 -22.25 6.16 -2.12
C ARG A 37 -21.17 6.95 -2.87
N GLY A 38 -21.46 8.20 -3.24
CA GLY A 38 -20.49 9.06 -3.89
C GLY A 38 -19.29 9.37 -3.01
N LEU A 39 -19.52 9.63 -1.71
CA LEU A 39 -18.46 9.86 -0.74
C LEU A 39 -17.56 8.63 -0.58
N TYR A 40 -18.14 7.45 -0.33
CA TYR A 40 -17.35 6.22 -0.14
C TYR A 40 -16.63 5.80 -1.43
N PHE A 41 -17.26 5.96 -2.59
CA PHE A 41 -16.60 5.72 -3.87
C PHE A 41 -15.38 6.61 -4.05
N TYR A 42 -15.52 7.92 -3.78
CA TYR A 42 -14.43 8.88 -3.90
C TYR A 42 -13.26 8.53 -2.97
N GLN A 43 -13.56 8.21 -1.71
CA GLN A 43 -12.56 7.77 -0.73
C GLN A 43 -11.84 6.48 -1.14
N ALA A 44 -12.60 5.47 -1.59
CA ALA A 44 -12.02 4.22 -2.08
C ALA A 44 -11.06 4.46 -3.25
N ASN A 45 -11.46 5.29 -4.21
CA ASN A 45 -10.62 5.64 -5.35
C ASN A 45 -9.34 6.39 -4.92
N ASP A 46 -9.44 7.32 -3.97
CA ASP A 46 -8.27 8.04 -3.45
C ASP A 46 -7.30 7.09 -2.75
N PHE A 47 -7.79 6.15 -1.93
CA PHE A 47 -6.93 5.14 -1.31
C PHE A 47 -6.23 4.25 -2.32
N ILE A 48 -6.92 3.82 -3.38
CA ILE A 48 -6.29 3.05 -4.48
C ILE A 48 -5.20 3.89 -5.16
N GLY A 49 -5.45 5.18 -5.40
CA GLY A 49 -4.44 6.10 -5.93
C GLY A 49 -3.19 6.18 -5.07
N GLU A 50 -3.36 6.31 -3.75
CA GLU A 50 -2.26 6.33 -2.80
C GLU A 50 -1.49 5.00 -2.75
N MET A 51 -2.17 3.86 -2.86
CA MET A 51 -1.53 2.54 -2.98
C MET A 51 -0.64 2.46 -4.23
N VAL A 52 -1.13 2.92 -5.38
CA VAL A 52 -0.35 2.95 -6.63
C VAL A 52 0.86 3.89 -6.50
N TYR A 53 0.71 5.02 -5.82
CA TYR A 53 1.81 5.95 -5.60
C TYR A 53 2.89 5.41 -4.65
N ALA A 54 2.49 4.71 -3.58
CA ALA A 54 3.41 4.01 -2.69
C ALA A 54 4.24 2.97 -3.45
N LEU A 55 3.60 2.15 -4.28
CA LEU A 55 4.30 1.19 -5.17
C LEU A 55 5.27 1.88 -6.13
N ALA A 56 4.89 3.04 -6.68
CA ALA A 56 5.76 3.83 -7.55
C ALA A 56 7.04 4.25 -6.83
N LYS A 57 6.93 4.77 -5.61
CA LYS A 57 8.09 5.19 -4.82
C LYS A 57 8.99 4.04 -4.41
N ILE A 58 8.42 2.87 -4.06
CA ILE A 58 9.21 1.65 -3.81
C ILE A 58 10.01 1.30 -5.06
N SER A 59 9.36 1.28 -6.24
CA SER A 59 10.01 0.97 -7.51
C SER A 59 11.17 1.93 -7.80
N VAL A 60 10.94 3.24 -7.65
CA VAL A 60 11.97 4.27 -7.86
C VAL A 60 13.14 4.09 -6.90
N ALA A 61 12.89 3.86 -5.61
CA ALA A 61 13.96 3.65 -4.63
C ALA A 61 14.82 2.41 -4.96
N CYS A 62 14.20 1.33 -5.45
CA CYS A 62 14.91 0.14 -5.91
C CYS A 62 15.69 0.39 -7.21
N GLU A 63 15.12 1.14 -8.15
CA GLU A 63 15.81 1.55 -9.39
C GLU A 63 17.04 2.40 -9.08
N ASP A 64 16.91 3.38 -8.17
CA ASP A 64 18.01 4.24 -7.74
C ASP A 64 19.15 3.45 -7.10
N HIS A 65 18.82 2.45 -6.28
CA HIS A 65 19.83 1.58 -5.67
C HIS A 65 20.69 0.87 -6.72
N ILE A 66 20.06 0.34 -7.77
CA ILE A 66 20.73 -0.41 -8.83
C ILE A 66 21.45 0.53 -9.79
N ALA A 67 20.76 1.56 -10.27
CA ALA A 67 21.29 2.50 -11.28
C ALA A 67 22.53 3.25 -10.79
N ASN A 68 22.59 3.56 -9.50
CA ASN A 68 23.72 4.24 -8.89
C ASN A 68 24.75 3.29 -8.25
N ASN A 69 24.58 1.97 -8.42
CA ASN A 69 25.46 0.93 -7.87
C ASN A 69 25.77 1.15 -6.36
N PHE A 70 24.72 1.36 -5.56
CA PHE A 70 24.90 1.50 -4.12
C PHE A 70 25.43 0.21 -3.50
N ASN A 71 26.07 0.33 -2.33
CA ASN A 71 26.53 -0.84 -1.59
C ASN A 71 25.36 -1.80 -1.36
N PRO A 72 25.58 -3.11 -1.51
CA PRO A 72 24.55 -4.10 -1.20
C PRO A 72 24.03 -3.93 0.23
N LEU A 73 22.75 -4.26 0.42
CA LEU A 73 22.18 -4.43 1.75
C LEU A 73 22.94 -5.51 2.52
N SER A 74 23.01 -5.39 3.85
CA SER A 74 23.49 -6.48 4.70
C SER A 74 22.55 -7.68 4.62
N ASP A 75 23.01 -8.87 5.02
CA ASP A 75 22.18 -10.07 5.00
C ASP A 75 20.98 -9.95 5.94
N GLU A 76 21.17 -9.33 7.11
CA GLU A 76 20.09 -8.97 8.04
C GLU A 76 19.02 -8.07 7.37
N GLN A 77 19.44 -7.04 6.62
CA GLN A 77 18.51 -6.15 5.92
C GLN A 77 17.77 -6.86 4.78
N LYS A 78 18.42 -7.79 4.09
CA LYS A 78 17.79 -8.59 3.02
C LYS A 78 16.74 -9.52 3.61
N GLU A 79 17.06 -10.20 4.72
CA GLU A 79 16.15 -11.09 5.42
C GLU A 79 14.90 -10.33 5.89
N GLU A 80 15.10 -9.22 6.60
CA GLU A 80 14.02 -8.32 7.06
C GLU A 80 13.08 -7.89 5.91
N LEU A 81 13.64 -7.47 4.77
CA LEU A 81 12.83 -7.06 3.60
C LEU A 81 12.15 -8.25 2.91
N CYS A 82 12.79 -9.42 2.89
CA CYS A 82 12.20 -10.63 2.32
C CYS A 82 11.00 -11.14 3.12
N GLU A 83 11.12 -11.15 4.45
CA GLU A 83 10.02 -11.48 5.37
C GLU A 83 8.86 -10.50 5.19
N THR A 84 9.18 -9.21 5.19
CA THR A 84 8.20 -8.13 4.95
C THR A 84 7.46 -8.32 3.62
N LYS A 85 8.19 -8.58 2.53
CA LYS A 85 7.60 -8.83 1.21
C LYS A 85 6.62 -10.01 1.23
N ASN A 86 6.97 -11.11 1.91
CA ASN A 86 6.09 -12.28 2.01
C ASN A 86 4.83 -11.95 2.83
N ALA A 87 5.00 -11.27 3.97
CA ALA A 87 3.89 -10.88 4.83
C ALA A 87 2.90 -9.94 4.12
N ILE A 88 3.38 -8.96 3.34
CA ILE A 88 2.52 -8.07 2.54
C ILE A 88 1.79 -8.85 1.45
N ARG A 89 2.46 -9.78 0.77
CA ARG A 89 1.82 -10.61 -0.26
C ARG A 89 0.65 -11.40 0.32
N ASP A 90 0.86 -12.01 1.48
CA ASP A 90 -0.14 -12.83 2.14
C ASP A 90 -1.31 -11.93 2.63
N PHE A 91 -1.01 -10.78 3.24
CA PHE A 91 -1.99 -9.76 3.62
C PHE A 91 -2.83 -9.27 2.43
N LEU A 92 -2.20 -8.90 1.31
CA LEU A 92 -2.91 -8.44 0.11
C LEU A 92 -3.79 -9.55 -0.49
N SER A 93 -3.33 -10.79 -0.46
CA SER A 93 -4.09 -11.95 -0.95
C SER A 93 -5.36 -12.17 -0.11
N GLU A 94 -5.22 -12.09 1.21
CA GLU A 94 -6.36 -12.17 2.14
C GLU A 94 -7.35 -11.01 1.94
N CYS A 95 -6.84 -9.79 1.75
CA CYS A 95 -7.68 -8.62 1.43
C CYS A 95 -8.49 -8.83 0.15
N ILE A 96 -7.90 -9.43 -0.90
CA ILE A 96 -8.60 -9.71 -2.16
C ILE A 96 -9.72 -10.73 -1.94
N LEU A 97 -9.47 -11.82 -1.22
CA LEU A 97 -10.48 -12.84 -0.91
C LEU A 97 -11.66 -12.24 -0.12
N ILE A 98 -11.34 -11.40 0.87
CA ILE A 98 -12.32 -10.65 1.66
C ILE A 98 -13.18 -9.72 0.81
N LEU A 99 -12.59 -9.05 -0.19
CA LEU A 99 -13.30 -8.17 -1.11
C LEU A 99 -14.21 -8.96 -2.05
N GLN A 100 -13.76 -10.13 -2.52
CA GLN A 100 -14.50 -10.98 -3.44
C GLN A 100 -15.68 -11.71 -2.78
N ASN A 101 -15.49 -12.21 -1.56
CA ASN A 101 -16.49 -13.03 -0.86
C ASN A 101 -17.38 -12.23 0.08
N GLU A 102 -17.12 -10.93 0.25
CA GLU A 102 -17.81 -10.06 1.21
C GLU A 102 -17.79 -10.59 2.66
N ASP A 103 -16.78 -11.39 3.00
CA ASP A 103 -16.66 -12.03 4.31
C ASP A 103 -16.35 -11.01 5.41
N PHE A 104 -17.34 -10.71 6.25
CA PHE A 104 -17.24 -9.71 7.31
C PHE A 104 -16.50 -10.21 8.56
N GLU A 105 -16.42 -11.51 8.80
CA GLU A 105 -15.69 -12.06 9.94
C GLU A 105 -14.20 -12.15 9.64
N ALA A 106 -13.83 -12.62 8.44
CA ALA A 106 -12.44 -12.59 7.97
C ALA A 106 -11.87 -11.17 7.97
N ARG A 107 -12.68 -10.14 7.66
CA ARG A 107 -12.28 -8.72 7.81
C ARG A 107 -11.85 -8.37 9.23
N ARG A 108 -12.54 -8.90 10.24
CA ARG A 108 -12.29 -8.57 11.64
C ARG A 108 -10.98 -9.15 12.12
N GLU A 109 -10.69 -10.40 11.76
CA GLU A 109 -9.43 -11.08 12.04
C GLU A 109 -8.25 -10.41 11.33
N LEU A 110 -8.40 -10.07 10.05
CA LEU A 110 -7.40 -9.32 9.29
C LEU A 110 -7.03 -7.99 9.96
N TYR A 111 -7.99 -7.25 10.53
CA TYR A 111 -7.69 -6.00 11.24
C TYR A 111 -6.83 -6.21 12.48
N ILE A 112 -7.01 -7.33 13.20
CA ILE A 112 -6.18 -7.68 14.35
C ILE A 112 -4.76 -8.03 13.87
N ASN A 113 -4.65 -8.86 12.83
CA ASN A 113 -3.36 -9.30 12.28
C ASN A 113 -2.54 -8.14 11.69
N ASN A 114 -3.21 -7.20 11.02
CA ASN A 114 -2.58 -6.02 10.44
C ASN A 114 -1.90 -5.11 11.50
N LYS A 115 -2.45 -5.03 12.72
CA LYS A 115 -1.85 -4.20 13.77
C LYS A 115 -0.41 -4.63 14.11
N TRP A 116 -0.12 -5.92 14.01
CA TRP A 116 1.22 -6.45 14.20
C TRP A 116 2.16 -6.03 13.07
N LEU A 117 1.72 -6.09 11.81
CA LEU A 117 2.52 -5.63 10.65
C LEU A 117 2.90 -4.16 10.76
N LEU A 118 1.94 -3.29 11.10
CA LEU A 118 2.21 -1.85 11.25
C LEU A 118 3.19 -1.56 12.39
N THR A 119 3.11 -2.33 13.47
CA THR A 119 4.06 -2.23 14.61
C THR A 119 5.46 -2.68 14.18
N ASP A 120 5.57 -3.78 13.44
CA ASP A 120 6.85 -4.29 12.97
C ASP A 120 7.55 -3.29 12.03
N PHE A 121 6.83 -2.67 11.10
CA PHE A 121 7.40 -1.62 10.23
C PHE A 121 7.96 -0.43 11.02
N HIS A 122 7.33 -0.07 12.15
CA HIS A 122 7.84 0.98 13.02
C HIS A 122 9.14 0.58 13.70
N GLU A 123 9.23 -0.66 14.18
CA GLU A 123 10.45 -1.19 14.78
C GLU A 123 11.58 -1.38 13.75
N MET A 124 11.28 -1.83 12.53
CA MET A 124 12.25 -1.88 11.42
C MET A 124 12.85 -0.50 11.13
N LYS A 125 12.02 0.54 11.04
CA LYS A 125 12.50 1.93 10.85
C LYS A 125 13.41 2.37 12.00
N ARG A 126 13.03 2.07 13.24
CA ARG A 126 13.85 2.37 14.43
C ARG A 126 15.19 1.64 14.39
N ARG A 127 15.21 0.35 14.06
CA ARG A 127 16.45 -0.43 13.89
C ARG A 127 17.34 0.18 12.80
N GLN A 128 16.78 0.52 11.65
CA GLN A 128 17.56 1.12 10.57
C GLN A 128 18.12 2.50 10.95
N LEU A 129 17.36 3.34 11.66
CA LEU A 129 17.86 4.64 12.15
C LEU A 129 19.01 4.47 13.15
N LYS A 130 18.96 3.44 14.02
CA LYS A 130 20.09 3.09 14.90
C LYS A 130 21.32 2.64 14.10
N ARG A 131 21.14 1.85 13.03
CA ARG A 131 22.24 1.46 12.12
C ARG A 131 22.93 2.68 11.49
N VAL A 132 22.15 3.70 11.11
CA VAL A 132 22.69 4.98 10.60
C VAL A 132 23.46 5.74 11.68
N GLN A 133 22.89 5.90 12.88
CA GLN A 133 23.54 6.63 13.98
C GLN A 133 24.87 6.01 14.38
N ASN A 134 24.96 4.68 14.39
CA ASN A 134 26.17 3.95 14.73
C ASN A 134 27.18 3.87 13.57
N GLN A 135 26.93 4.54 12.43
CA GLN A 135 27.76 4.48 11.21
C GLN A 135 27.94 3.06 10.64
N ASN A 136 27.05 2.14 11.00
CA ASN A 136 27.09 0.74 10.56
C ASN A 136 26.40 0.53 9.19
N ALA A 137 25.87 1.60 8.59
CA ALA A 137 25.21 1.53 7.29
C ALA A 137 25.47 2.80 6.47
N SER A 138 25.62 2.63 5.16
CA SER A 138 25.66 3.75 4.22
C SER A 138 24.36 4.55 4.30
N THR A 139 24.47 5.89 4.38
CA THR A 139 23.31 6.80 4.41
C THR A 139 22.40 6.60 3.20
N LYS A 140 22.97 6.44 2.00
CA LYS A 140 22.21 6.23 0.75
C LYS A 140 21.41 4.93 0.77
N VAL A 141 22.07 3.84 1.17
CA VAL A 141 21.43 2.52 1.31
C VAL A 141 20.34 2.55 2.38
N SER A 142 20.60 3.25 3.49
CA SER A 142 19.62 3.41 4.56
C SER A 142 18.41 4.21 4.13
N MET A 143 18.58 5.25 3.31
CA MET A 143 17.45 6.00 2.74
C MET A 143 16.58 5.13 1.83
N VAL A 144 17.20 4.28 0.99
CA VAL A 144 16.46 3.31 0.17
C VAL A 144 15.67 2.36 1.05
N TYR A 145 16.31 1.73 2.03
CA TYR A 145 15.65 0.80 2.97
C TYR A 145 14.47 1.49 3.69
N LEU A 146 14.68 2.68 4.25
CA LEU A 146 13.65 3.43 4.97
C LEU A 146 12.48 3.80 4.05
N THR A 147 12.76 4.17 2.80
CA THR A 147 11.73 4.48 1.81
C THR A 147 10.89 3.23 1.51
N VAL A 148 11.53 2.09 1.28
CA VAL A 148 10.82 0.82 1.01
C VAL A 148 9.91 0.45 2.17
N ILE A 149 10.38 0.52 3.42
CA ILE A 149 9.55 0.20 4.60
C ILE A 149 8.43 1.23 4.80
N GLN A 150 8.72 2.52 4.62
CA GLN A 150 7.71 3.57 4.81
C GLN A 150 6.58 3.45 3.80
N GLU A 151 6.90 3.24 2.53
CA GLU A 151 5.89 3.14 1.48
C GLU A 151 5.16 1.79 1.52
N THR A 152 5.81 0.74 2.02
CA THR A 152 5.17 -0.52 2.41
C THR A 152 4.11 -0.32 3.51
N HIS A 153 4.46 0.41 4.57
CA HIS A 153 3.52 0.75 5.64
C HIS A 153 2.34 1.56 5.08
N THR A 154 2.61 2.50 4.17
CA THR A 154 1.59 3.29 3.46
C THR A 154 0.64 2.37 2.68
N LEU A 155 1.17 1.42 1.91
CA LEU A 155 0.39 0.44 1.13
C LEU A 155 -0.57 -0.36 2.03
N VAL A 156 -0.07 -0.90 3.14
CA VAL A 156 -0.86 -1.68 4.09
C VAL A 156 -1.95 -0.83 4.76
N SER A 157 -1.62 0.40 5.15
CA SER A 157 -2.56 1.35 5.76
C SER A 157 -3.71 1.69 4.83
N TYR A 158 -3.42 2.02 3.57
CA TYR A 158 -4.46 2.38 2.60
C TYR A 158 -5.28 1.18 2.13
N THR A 159 -4.68 -0.01 2.03
CA THR A 159 -5.44 -1.25 1.78
C THR A 159 -6.46 -1.49 2.89
N THR A 160 -6.04 -1.30 4.14
CA THR A 160 -6.93 -1.44 5.31
C THR A 160 -8.07 -0.42 5.29
N ASN A 161 -7.78 0.82 4.92
CA ASN A 161 -8.79 1.87 4.81
C ASN A 161 -9.76 1.61 3.64
N LEU A 162 -9.26 1.05 2.54
CA LEU A 162 -10.09 0.59 1.43
C LEU A 162 -11.10 -0.47 1.87
N LEU A 163 -10.68 -1.47 2.65
CA LEU A 163 -11.60 -2.49 3.19
C LEU A 163 -12.70 -1.91 4.07
N LYS A 164 -12.35 -0.91 4.90
CA LYS A 164 -13.31 -0.20 5.78
C LYS A 164 -14.34 0.57 4.95
N VAL A 165 -13.91 1.32 3.96
CA VAL A 165 -14.79 2.12 3.11
C VAL A 165 -15.63 1.23 2.19
N ASN A 166 -15.05 0.16 1.64
CA ASN A 166 -15.79 -0.80 0.82
C ASN A 166 -16.95 -1.42 1.61
N ARG A 167 -16.74 -1.79 2.88
CA ARG A 167 -17.83 -2.27 3.73
C ARG A 167 -18.97 -1.25 3.84
N LYS A 168 -18.67 0.03 4.03
CA LYS A 168 -19.70 1.09 4.12
C LYS A 168 -20.46 1.27 2.81
N LEU A 169 -19.75 1.15 1.69
CA LEU A 169 -20.35 1.22 0.35
C LEU A 169 -21.36 0.08 0.13
N LEU A 170 -21.05 -1.14 0.59
CA LEU A 170 -21.92 -2.32 0.45
C LEU A 170 -23.03 -2.39 1.50
N GLN A 171 -22.82 -1.91 2.73
CA GLN A 171 -23.86 -1.92 3.76
C GLN A 171 -24.95 -0.87 3.54
N ASN A 172 -24.64 0.18 2.78
CA ASN A 172 -25.59 1.21 2.36
C ASN A 172 -26.10 0.98 0.92
N SER A 173 -25.94 -0.24 0.38
CA SER A 173 -26.38 -0.61 -0.97
C SER A 173 -27.77 -1.23 -1.00
#